data_AF-A0A371X354-F1
#
_entry.id   AF-A0A371X354-F1
#
_cell.length_a   1.000
_cell.length_b   1.000
_cell.length_c   1.000
_cell.angle_alpha   90.00
_cell.angle_beta   90.00
_cell.angle_gamma   90.00
#
_symmetry.space_group_name_H-M   'P 1'
#
loop_
_entity.id
_entity.type
_entity.pdbx_description
1 polymer ?
#
loop_
_entity_poly.entity_id
_entity_poly.type
_entity_poly.pdbx_seq_one_letter_code
_entity_poly.pdbx_strand_id
1 'polypeptide(L)'
;MTDPWMGVAAIGLGLALAALSWQLARARAARSAARARYLDDCLALFDEHRMQIAATGFPRIAGRYRGRAFDVQVVPDTLTVRKLPALWVLVSLIEEMPLKARFDLMVRPGGTETFSAFHTLSHQIPIPAGYPEECTIRSDDPGDPAGETVMRRHLDLFEDASVKEVIFSPKGLRIVFLAEEADRGRYLIYRDAEMGMVPLGAVRLERVLRRLTAIADDIHELEGAEMRRRDAA
;
A
#
# COMPACT_ATOMS: atom_id res chain seq x y z
N MET A 1 -40.34 -51.24 4.56
CA MET A 1 -41.03 -50.16 3.81
C MET A 1 -40.35 -48.85 4.19
N THR A 2 -39.52 -48.29 3.32
CA THR A 2 -39.00 -46.93 3.53
C THR A 2 -40.13 -45.94 3.30
N ASP A 3 -40.35 -45.06 4.26
CA ASP A 3 -41.39 -44.04 4.19
C ASP A 3 -41.13 -43.14 2.96
N PRO A 4 -42.04 -43.05 1.98
CA PRO A 4 -41.87 -42.21 0.78
C PRO A 4 -41.59 -40.74 1.13
N TRP A 5 -42.02 -40.27 2.30
CA TRP A 5 -41.71 -38.93 2.79
C TRP A 5 -40.23 -38.73 3.11
N MET A 6 -39.52 -39.77 3.56
CA MET A 6 -38.07 -39.70 3.77
C MET A 6 -37.30 -39.53 2.46
N GLY A 7 -37.75 -40.17 1.38
CA GLY A 7 -37.12 -40.05 0.06
C GLY A 7 -37.26 -38.64 -0.52
N VAL A 8 -38.45 -38.06 -0.43
CA VAL A 8 -38.72 -36.68 -0.87
C VAL A 8 -37.93 -35.68 -0.02
N ALA A 9 -37.89 -35.86 1.30
CA ALA A 9 -37.11 -35.00 2.20
C ALA A 9 -35.60 -35.05 1.89
N ALA A 10 -35.06 -36.23 1.62
CA ALA A 10 -33.64 -36.38 1.27
C ALA A 10 -33.28 -35.70 -0.06
N ILE A 11 -34.14 -35.83 -1.09
CA ILE A 11 -33.95 -35.14 -2.37
C ILE A 11 -34.03 -33.62 -2.18
N GLY A 12 -35.02 -33.14 -1.43
CA GLY A 12 -35.19 -31.71 -1.14
C GLY A 12 -33.96 -31.13 -0.42
N LEU A 13 -33.45 -31.82 0.59
CA LEU A 13 -32.23 -31.42 1.29
C LEU A 13 -31.01 -31.44 0.37
N GLY A 14 -30.87 -32.47 -0.46
CA GLY A 14 -29.78 -32.57 -1.43
C GLY A 14 -29.76 -31.40 -2.43
N LEU A 15 -30.93 -31.03 -2.96
CA LEU A 15 -31.07 -29.87 -3.85
C LEU A 15 -30.75 -28.55 -3.14
N ALA A 16 -31.21 -28.37 -1.89
CA ALA A 16 -30.91 -27.18 -1.11
C ALA A 16 -29.40 -27.02 -0.84
N LEU A 17 -28.72 -28.11 -0.46
CA LEU A 17 -27.27 -28.12 -0.23
C LEU A 17 -26.49 -27.86 -1.52
N ALA A 18 -26.92 -28.43 -2.66
CA ALA A 18 -26.31 -28.17 -3.95
C ALA A 18 -26.46 -26.70 -4.37
N ALA A 19 -27.65 -26.12 -4.20
CA ALA A 19 -27.92 -24.71 -4.49
C ALA A 19 -27.08 -23.78 -3.61
N LEU A 20 -26.98 -24.06 -2.30
CA LEU A 20 -26.14 -23.29 -1.37
C LEU A 20 -24.66 -23.38 -1.76
N SER A 21 -24.17 -24.58 -2.07
CA SER A 21 -22.77 -24.79 -2.49
C SER A 21 -22.44 -24.02 -3.76
N TRP A 22 -23.35 -24.04 -4.75
CA TRP A 22 -23.22 -23.24 -5.97
C TRP A 22 -23.17 -21.75 -5.68
N GLN A 23 -24.08 -21.24 -4.84
CA GLN A 23 -24.12 -19.83 -4.48
C GLN A 23 -22.83 -19.38 -3.78
N LEU A 24 -22.29 -20.19 -2.86
CA LEU A 24 -21.03 -19.93 -2.19
C LEU A 24 -19.84 -19.94 -3.17
N ALA A 25 -19.80 -20.90 -4.10
CA ALA A 25 -18.77 -20.98 -5.14
C ALA A 25 -18.80 -19.75 -6.06
N ARG A 26 -20.00 -19.34 -6.51
CA ARG A 26 -20.19 -18.14 -7.32
C ARG A 26 -19.79 -16.87 -6.57
N ALA A 27 -20.17 -16.73 -5.30
CA ALA A 27 -19.79 -15.59 -4.47
C ALA A 27 -18.27 -15.54 -4.27
N ARG A 28 -17.62 -16.68 -4.03
CA ARG A 28 -16.15 -16.77 -3.95
C ARG A 28 -15.49 -16.35 -5.26
N ALA A 29 -15.95 -16.87 -6.39
CA ALA A 29 -15.42 -16.52 -7.71
C ALA A 29 -15.58 -15.01 -8.01
N ALA A 30 -16.74 -14.42 -7.67
CA ALA A 30 -16.97 -12.99 -7.83
C ALA A 30 -16.01 -12.14 -6.98
N ARG A 31 -15.78 -12.51 -5.72
CA ARG A 31 -14.81 -11.81 -4.85
C ARG A 31 -13.38 -11.95 -5.37
N SER A 32 -12.98 -13.15 -5.77
CA SER A 32 -11.65 -13.37 -6.37
C SER A 32 -11.45 -12.54 -7.64
N ALA A 33 -12.47 -12.45 -8.49
CA ALA A 33 -12.43 -11.61 -9.69
C ALA A 33 -12.36 -10.12 -9.36
N ALA A 34 -13.13 -9.64 -8.37
CA ALA A 34 -13.09 -8.24 -7.93
C ALA A 34 -11.69 -7.86 -7.42
N ARG A 35 -11.10 -8.67 -6.55
CA ARG A 35 -9.74 -8.44 -6.03
C ARG A 35 -8.69 -8.44 -7.12
N ALA A 36 -8.77 -9.38 -8.06
CA ALA A 36 -7.82 -9.45 -9.17
C ALA A 36 -7.86 -8.21 -10.08
N ARG A 37 -9.02 -7.54 -10.14
CA ARG A 37 -9.29 -6.34 -10.94
C ARG A 37 -9.14 -5.03 -10.17
N TYR A 38 -8.64 -5.08 -8.94
CA TYR A 38 -8.62 -3.93 -8.03
C TYR A 38 -7.83 -2.72 -8.59
N LEU A 39 -6.86 -2.94 -9.48
CA LEU A 39 -6.06 -1.88 -10.12
C LEU A 39 -6.39 -1.68 -11.61
N ASP A 40 -7.47 -2.27 -12.15
CA ASP A 40 -7.81 -2.18 -13.58
C ASP A 40 -7.89 -0.72 -14.06
N ASP A 41 -8.56 0.14 -13.28
CA ASP A 41 -8.74 1.55 -13.60
C ASP A 41 -7.40 2.32 -13.66
N CYS A 42 -6.38 1.81 -12.97
CA CYS A 42 -5.06 2.42 -12.88
C CYS A 42 -4.12 2.05 -14.04
N LEU A 43 -4.45 1.01 -14.83
CA LEU A 43 -3.55 0.50 -15.87
C LEU A 43 -3.23 1.56 -16.94
N ALA A 44 -4.21 2.41 -17.27
CA ALA A 44 -4.06 3.48 -18.25
C ALA A 44 -3.10 4.60 -17.83
N LEU A 45 -2.68 4.64 -16.55
CA LEU A 45 -1.66 5.59 -16.10
C LEU A 45 -0.26 5.23 -16.61
N PHE A 46 -0.02 3.96 -16.96
CA PHE A 46 1.31 3.49 -17.29
C PHE A 46 1.50 3.34 -18.80
N ASP A 47 2.58 3.93 -19.32
CA ASP A 47 2.97 3.84 -20.73
C ASP A 47 3.27 2.39 -21.12
N GLU A 48 3.95 1.67 -20.22
CA GLU A 48 4.25 0.25 -20.30
C GLU A 48 3.96 -0.37 -18.93
N HIS A 49 3.32 -1.54 -18.88
CA HIS A 49 3.06 -2.21 -17.61
C HIS A 49 3.02 -3.73 -17.73
N ARG A 50 3.36 -4.40 -16.63
CA ARG A 50 3.10 -5.81 -16.38
C ARG A 50 2.31 -5.91 -15.08
N MET A 51 1.20 -6.64 -15.14
CA MET A 51 0.38 -6.94 -13.97
C MET A 51 0.51 -8.41 -13.60
N GLN A 52 0.68 -8.68 -12.31
CA GLN A 52 0.65 -10.02 -11.75
C GLN A 52 -0.31 -10.06 -10.57
N ILE A 53 -1.07 -11.14 -10.43
CA ILE A 53 -1.89 -11.38 -9.23
C ILE A 53 -1.01 -12.05 -8.17
N ALA A 54 -0.88 -11.42 -7.01
CA ALA A 54 -0.15 -11.95 -5.87
C ALA A 54 -0.92 -13.10 -5.21
N ALA A 55 -0.24 -13.87 -4.35
CA ALA A 55 -0.87 -14.95 -3.57
C ALA A 55 -2.04 -14.48 -2.69
N THR A 56 -2.06 -13.19 -2.34
CA THR A 56 -3.15 -12.53 -1.60
C THR A 56 -4.42 -12.34 -2.45
N GLY A 57 -4.35 -12.57 -3.76
CA GLY A 57 -5.43 -12.39 -4.72
C GLY A 57 -5.52 -10.97 -5.31
N PHE A 58 -4.67 -10.05 -4.85
CA PHE A 58 -4.63 -8.68 -5.34
C PHE A 58 -3.54 -8.46 -6.41
N PRO A 59 -3.74 -7.51 -7.34
CA PRO A 59 -2.77 -7.20 -8.37
C PRO A 59 -1.57 -6.43 -7.82
N ARG A 60 -0.44 -6.67 -8.48
CA ARG A 60 0.79 -5.88 -8.44
C ARG A 60 1.09 -5.41 -9.85
N ILE A 61 1.39 -4.12 -10.01
CA ILE A 61 1.77 -3.53 -11.29
C ILE A 61 3.25 -3.15 -11.22
N ALA A 62 4.05 -3.59 -12.19
CA ALA A 62 5.34 -3.01 -12.49
C ALA A 62 5.21 -2.27 -13.83
N GLY A 63 5.45 -0.96 -13.87
CA GLY A 63 5.21 -0.16 -15.07
C GLY A 63 6.01 1.14 -15.13
N ARG A 64 5.87 1.86 -16.24
CA ARG A 64 6.48 3.17 -16.46
C ARG A 64 5.43 4.26 -16.43
N TYR A 65 5.67 5.29 -15.64
CA TYR A 65 4.85 6.51 -15.58
C TYR A 65 5.75 7.70 -15.88
N ARG A 66 5.48 8.42 -16.97
CA ARG A 66 6.28 9.58 -17.41
C ARG A 66 7.78 9.26 -17.50
N GLY A 67 8.10 8.11 -18.09
CA GLY A 67 9.47 7.62 -18.27
C GLY A 67 10.13 7.00 -17.04
N ARG A 68 9.56 7.15 -15.83
CA ARG A 68 10.12 6.60 -14.58
C ARG A 68 9.49 5.24 -14.24
N ALA A 69 10.29 4.34 -13.67
CA ALA A 69 9.85 2.98 -13.34
C ALA A 69 9.19 2.93 -11.96
N PHE A 70 8.00 2.33 -11.88
CA PHE A 70 7.23 2.20 -10.66
C PHE A 70 6.80 0.75 -10.41
N ASP A 71 6.65 0.44 -9.13
CA ASP A 71 6.09 -0.80 -8.61
C ASP A 71 4.96 -0.48 -7.63
N VAL A 72 3.74 -0.93 -7.96
CA VAL A 72 2.53 -0.73 -7.17
C VAL A 72 2.05 -2.06 -6.63
N GLN A 73 1.97 -2.18 -5.32
CA GLN A 73 1.54 -3.40 -4.62
C GLN A 73 0.35 -3.12 -3.73
N VAL A 74 -0.61 -4.04 -3.73
CA VAL A 74 -1.79 -3.99 -2.86
C VAL A 74 -1.66 -5.12 -1.83
N VAL A 75 -1.58 -4.74 -0.56
CA VAL A 75 -1.23 -5.63 0.55
C VAL A 75 -2.36 -5.63 1.58
N PRO A 76 -3.13 -6.72 1.73
CA PRO A 76 -4.07 -6.86 2.82
C PRO A 76 -3.32 -7.15 4.12
N ASP A 77 -3.61 -6.38 5.16
CA ASP A 77 -3.14 -6.59 6.52
C ASP A 77 -4.31 -7.05 7.40
N THR A 78 -4.40 -8.38 7.58
CA THR A 78 -5.48 -9.04 8.32
C THR A 78 -4.99 -9.72 9.60
N LEU A 79 -3.70 -9.58 9.94
CA LEU A 79 -3.06 -10.32 11.03
C LEU A 79 -2.96 -9.53 12.33
N THR A 80 -3.29 -8.24 12.31
CA THR A 80 -3.28 -7.41 13.52
C THR A 80 -4.45 -7.73 14.45
N VAL A 81 -4.19 -7.78 15.76
CA VAL A 81 -5.23 -7.95 16.78
C VAL A 81 -5.75 -6.58 17.23
N ARG A 82 -7.06 -6.45 17.47
CA ARG A 82 -7.73 -5.24 17.99
C ARG A 82 -7.74 -4.02 17.06
N LYS A 83 -7.30 -4.13 15.82
CA LYS A 83 -7.53 -3.15 14.75
C LYS A 83 -8.42 -3.78 13.68
N LEU A 84 -9.05 -2.93 12.86
CA LEU A 84 -9.74 -3.42 11.67
C LEU A 84 -8.69 -3.90 10.67
N PRO A 85 -8.95 -4.99 9.94
CA PRO A 85 -8.16 -5.34 8.77
C PRO A 85 -8.12 -4.16 7.80
N ALA A 86 -6.96 -3.96 7.20
CA ALA A 86 -6.69 -2.84 6.31
C ALA A 86 -6.14 -3.33 4.98
N LEU A 87 -6.44 -2.60 3.92
CA LEU A 87 -5.87 -2.80 2.60
C LEU A 87 -4.91 -1.64 2.32
N TRP A 88 -3.63 -1.95 2.24
CA TRP A 88 -2.58 -0.95 2.00
C TRP A 88 -2.17 -0.95 0.53
N VAL A 89 -1.85 0.22 -0.01
CA VAL A 89 -1.19 0.36 -1.30
C VAL A 89 0.21 0.90 -1.08
N LEU A 90 1.19 0.16 -1.59
CA LEU A 90 2.60 0.52 -1.58
C LEU A 90 2.96 0.96 -3.00
N VAL A 91 3.32 2.22 -3.17
CA VAL A 91 3.75 2.78 -4.46
C VAL A 91 5.23 3.08 -4.36
N SER A 92 6.05 2.40 -5.17
CA SER A 92 7.50 2.52 -5.14
C SER A 92 7.99 3.10 -6.46
N LEU A 93 8.80 4.16 -6.41
CA LEU A 93 9.66 4.58 -7.52
C LEU A 93 10.94 3.72 -7.46
N ILE A 94 11.23 3.00 -8.54
CA ILE A 94 12.39 2.10 -8.64
C ILE A 94 13.45 2.78 -9.49
N GLU A 95 14.31 3.55 -8.84
CA GLU A 95 15.37 4.36 -9.44
C GLU A 95 16.47 4.57 -8.40
N GLU A 96 17.73 4.59 -8.83
CA GLU A 96 18.84 4.95 -7.94
C GLU A 96 18.74 6.43 -7.57
N MET A 97 18.70 6.72 -6.27
CA MET A 97 18.60 8.06 -5.71
C MET A 97 19.96 8.50 -5.17
N PRO A 98 20.38 9.76 -5.35
CA PRO A 98 21.59 10.31 -4.75
C PRO A 98 21.38 10.58 -3.26
N LEU A 99 21.14 9.51 -2.51
CA LEU A 99 21.01 9.48 -1.06
C LEU A 99 22.09 8.55 -0.53
N LYS A 100 22.69 8.88 0.62
CA LYS A 100 23.71 8.02 1.25
C LYS A 100 23.06 7.08 2.27
N ALA A 101 21.97 7.53 2.87
CA ALA A 101 21.23 6.82 3.90
C ALA A 101 19.78 6.50 3.48
N ARG A 102 19.20 5.50 4.13
CA ARG A 102 17.75 5.30 4.14
C ARG A 102 17.13 6.13 5.24
N PHE A 103 16.09 6.88 4.90
CA PHE A 103 15.28 7.68 5.81
C PHE A 103 13.81 7.27 5.67
N ASP A 104 13.18 6.90 6.79
CA ASP A 104 11.77 6.54 6.83
C ASP A 104 11.02 7.47 7.79
N LEU A 105 9.88 8.00 7.35
CA LEU A 105 8.91 8.68 8.19
C LEU A 105 7.62 7.86 8.20
N MET A 106 7.22 7.40 9.38
CA MET A 106 5.94 6.72 9.59
C MET A 106 5.05 7.55 10.53
N VAL A 107 3.79 7.73 10.15
CA VAL A 107 2.77 8.30 11.03
C VAL A 107 2.00 7.20 11.77
N ARG A 108 1.64 7.48 13.01
CA ARG A 108 0.84 6.64 13.92
C ARG A 108 1.39 5.20 14.00
N PRO A 109 2.70 4.99 14.27
CA PRO A 109 3.28 3.66 14.31
C PRO A 109 2.59 2.79 15.37
N GLY A 110 2.20 1.58 14.98
CA GLY A 110 1.51 0.60 15.82
C GLY A 110 2.36 -0.60 16.21
N GLY A 111 3.53 -0.78 15.60
CA GLY A 111 4.45 -1.90 15.86
C GLY A 111 4.02 -3.21 15.21
N THR A 112 2.96 -3.20 14.38
CA THR A 112 2.41 -4.40 13.73
C THR A 112 2.32 -4.25 12.21
N GLU A 113 2.99 -3.24 11.65
CA GLU A 113 3.01 -2.94 10.22
C GLU A 113 3.76 -4.02 9.43
N THR A 114 3.07 -5.10 9.07
CA THR A 114 3.63 -6.25 8.32
C THR A 114 4.14 -5.88 6.92
N PHE A 115 3.68 -4.76 6.37
CA PHE A 115 4.10 -4.23 5.07
C PHE A 115 5.39 -3.39 5.11
N SER A 116 5.93 -3.09 6.30
CA SER A 116 7.05 -2.16 6.47
C SER A 116 8.28 -2.80 7.14
N ALA A 117 9.46 -2.36 6.67
CA ALA A 117 10.75 -2.65 7.29
C ALA A 117 11.19 -1.57 8.30
N PHE A 118 10.31 -0.63 8.68
CA PHE A 118 10.62 0.48 9.58
C PHE A 118 11.34 0.07 10.88
N HIS A 119 10.97 -1.09 11.42
CA HIS A 119 11.55 -1.62 12.65
C HIS A 119 13.01 -2.09 12.50
N THR A 120 13.49 -2.32 11.26
CA THR A 120 14.86 -2.78 10.99
C THR A 120 15.90 -1.66 10.99
N LEU A 121 15.47 -0.40 10.89
CA LEU A 121 16.36 0.76 10.98
C LEU A 121 16.80 0.99 12.43
N SER A 122 18.11 1.13 12.63
CA SER A 122 18.75 1.16 13.96
C SER A 122 18.61 2.49 14.68
N HIS A 123 18.49 3.61 13.95
CA HIS A 123 18.48 4.94 14.54
C HIS A 123 17.10 5.56 14.44
N GLN A 124 16.56 5.99 15.58
CA GLN A 124 15.41 6.86 15.65
C GLN A 124 15.88 8.30 15.79
N ILE A 125 15.41 9.18 14.91
CA ILE A 125 15.80 10.60 14.88
C ILE A 125 14.77 11.39 15.70
N PRO A 126 15.18 12.40 16.49
CA PRO A 126 14.25 13.32 17.15
C PRO A 126 13.35 14.00 16.13
N ILE A 127 12.06 14.12 16.44
CA ILE A 127 11.07 14.71 15.53
C ILE A 127 11.34 16.22 15.40
N PRO A 128 11.70 16.73 14.21
CA PRO A 128 11.95 18.15 14.03
C PRO A 128 10.67 18.98 14.11
N ALA A 129 10.80 20.28 14.38
CA ALA A 129 9.66 21.20 14.37
C ALA A 129 8.94 21.19 13.00
N GLY A 130 7.61 21.23 13.04
CA GLY A 130 6.72 21.25 11.87
C GLY A 130 6.28 19.87 11.37
N TYR A 131 6.86 18.79 11.89
CA TYR A 131 6.45 17.42 11.55
C TYR A 131 5.13 17.03 12.24
N PRO A 132 4.37 16.05 11.71
CA PRO A 132 3.16 15.56 12.36
C PRO A 132 3.43 15.08 13.79
N GLU A 133 2.54 15.40 14.73
CA GLU A 133 2.73 15.10 16.16
C GLU A 133 2.91 13.59 16.41
N GLU A 134 2.10 12.77 15.76
CA GLU A 134 2.14 11.32 15.89
C GLU A 134 3.04 10.66 14.84
N CYS A 135 4.19 11.26 14.51
CA CYS A 135 5.17 10.64 13.60
C CYS A 135 6.34 9.98 14.33
N THR A 136 7.03 9.10 13.63
CA THR A 136 8.34 8.59 14.04
C THR A 136 9.23 8.55 12.81
N ILE A 137 10.48 8.96 13.01
CA ILE A 137 11.49 9.01 11.96
C ILE A 137 12.60 8.03 12.30
N ARG A 138 13.01 7.22 11.32
CA ARG A 138 14.15 6.33 11.46
C ARG A 138 15.11 6.43 10.28
N SER A 139 16.38 6.20 10.54
CA SER A 139 17.45 6.18 9.54
C SER A 139 18.47 5.07 9.83
N ASP A 140 19.22 4.65 8.81
CA ASP A 140 20.44 3.85 8.99
C ASP A 140 21.69 4.71 9.20
N ASP A 141 21.64 6.00 8.84
CA ASP A 141 22.63 7.02 9.22
C ASP A 141 21.90 8.32 9.64
N PRO A 142 21.85 8.65 10.94
CA PRO A 142 21.21 9.87 11.42
C PRO A 142 22.02 11.14 11.13
N GLY A 143 23.25 11.02 10.63
CA GLY A 143 24.10 12.14 10.25
C GLY A 143 23.86 12.68 8.84
N ASP A 144 23.12 11.94 7.99
CA ASP A 144 22.76 12.37 6.63
C ASP A 144 21.44 13.18 6.64
N PRO A 145 21.48 14.50 6.40
CA PRO A 145 20.29 15.35 6.44
C PRO A 145 19.47 15.33 5.15
N ALA A 146 19.93 14.67 4.07
CA ALA A 146 19.32 14.81 2.74
C ALA A 146 17.84 14.38 2.72
N GLY A 147 17.54 13.22 3.30
CA GLY A 147 16.17 12.69 3.40
C GLY A 147 15.24 13.60 4.19
N GLU A 148 15.69 14.10 5.35
CA GLU A 148 14.93 15.04 6.17
C GLU A 148 14.68 16.36 5.42
N THR A 149 15.73 16.89 4.78
CA THR A 149 15.70 18.19 4.07
C THR A 149 14.65 18.18 2.95
N VAL A 150 14.58 17.09 2.18
CA VAL A 150 13.56 16.94 1.13
C VAL A 150 12.20 16.70 1.76
N MET A 151 12.09 15.80 2.74
CA MET A 151 10.80 15.48 3.38
C MET A 151 10.11 16.72 3.96
N ARG A 152 10.86 17.65 4.53
CA ARG A 152 10.35 18.91 5.06
C ARG A 152 9.53 19.72 4.02
N ARG A 153 9.83 19.60 2.74
CA ARG A 153 9.11 20.27 1.64
C ARG A 153 7.80 19.59 1.25
N HIS A 154 7.62 18.33 1.65
CA HIS A 154 6.49 17.46 1.28
C HIS A 154 5.66 17.03 2.49
N LEU A 155 5.74 17.76 3.61
CA LEU A 155 4.94 17.45 4.80
C LEU A 155 3.43 17.59 4.57
N ASP A 156 3.01 18.36 3.56
CA ASP A 156 1.62 18.47 3.10
C ASP A 156 1.03 17.11 2.68
N LEU A 157 1.88 16.13 2.36
CA LEU A 157 1.45 14.76 2.08
C LEU A 157 0.67 14.13 3.25
N PHE A 158 0.99 14.50 4.49
CA PHE A 158 0.33 13.96 5.69
C PHE A 158 -0.97 14.68 6.06
N GLU A 159 -1.38 15.71 5.30
CA GLU A 159 -2.75 16.22 5.37
C GLU A 159 -3.76 15.18 4.86
N ASP A 160 -3.33 14.30 3.94
CA ASP A 160 -4.08 13.10 3.61
C ASP A 160 -3.92 12.06 4.74
N ALA A 161 -4.93 11.96 5.58
CA ALA A 161 -4.97 11.03 6.70
C ALA A 161 -4.85 9.55 6.30
N SER A 162 -4.95 9.20 5.01
CA SER A 162 -4.70 7.83 4.54
C SER A 162 -3.21 7.51 4.37
N VAL A 163 -2.33 8.51 4.26
CA VAL A 163 -0.88 8.27 4.18
C VAL A 163 -0.38 7.74 5.51
N LYS A 164 0.45 6.69 5.42
CA LYS A 164 0.98 5.96 6.57
C LYS A 164 2.48 6.10 6.70
N GLU A 165 3.19 6.00 5.57
CA GLU A 165 4.64 5.92 5.59
C GLU A 165 5.23 6.47 4.28
N VAL A 166 6.39 7.11 4.39
CA VAL A 166 7.22 7.51 3.26
C VAL A 166 8.65 7.06 3.52
N ILE A 167 9.25 6.43 2.51
CA ILE A 167 10.57 5.83 2.56
C ILE A 167 11.43 6.49 1.48
N PHE A 168 12.60 6.93 1.89
CA PHE A 168 13.67 7.47 1.06
C PHE A 168 14.82 6.48 1.16
N SER A 169 15.27 5.92 0.05
CA SER A 169 16.42 5.02 0.06
C SER A 169 17.28 5.23 -1.18
N PRO A 170 18.57 4.85 -1.13
CA PRO A 170 19.43 4.90 -2.32
C PRO A 170 18.87 4.10 -3.51
N LYS A 171 18.05 3.06 -3.24
CA LYS A 171 17.47 2.18 -4.27
C LYS A 171 16.12 2.68 -4.82
N GLY A 172 15.60 3.78 -4.30
CA GLY A 172 14.30 4.33 -4.69
C GLY A 172 13.47 4.86 -3.53
N LEU A 173 12.27 5.28 -3.87
CA LEU A 173 11.34 5.95 -2.96
C LEU A 173 10.06 5.15 -2.82
N ARG A 174 9.37 5.26 -1.69
CA ARG A 174 8.05 4.63 -1.53
C ARG A 174 7.10 5.48 -0.69
N ILE A 175 5.83 5.50 -1.08
CA ILE A 175 4.72 5.98 -0.26
C ILE A 175 3.79 4.80 0.01
N VAL A 176 3.34 4.68 1.26
CA VAL A 176 2.34 3.71 1.70
C VAL A 176 1.10 4.45 2.16
N PHE A 177 -0.08 4.07 1.65
CA PHE A 177 -1.34 4.66 2.05
C PHE A 177 -2.45 3.62 2.22
N LEU A 178 -3.42 3.93 3.08
CA LEU A 178 -4.59 3.13 3.38
C LEU A 178 -5.61 3.23 2.25
N ALA A 179 -5.82 2.15 1.50
CA ALA A 179 -6.82 2.11 0.44
C ALA A 179 -8.23 1.99 1.00
N GLU A 180 -8.43 1.02 1.89
CA GLU A 180 -9.71 0.58 2.43
C GLU A 180 -9.49 -0.08 3.81
N GLU A 181 -10.47 0.01 4.70
CA GLU A 181 -10.56 -0.81 5.91
C GLU A 181 -11.77 -1.73 5.81
N ALA A 182 -11.68 -2.91 6.42
CA ALA A 182 -12.80 -3.83 6.47
C ALA A 182 -13.99 -3.19 7.21
N ASP A 183 -15.21 -3.53 6.78
CA ASP A 183 -16.42 -3.05 7.42
C ASP A 183 -16.44 -3.43 8.91
N ARG A 184 -16.56 -2.41 9.77
CA ARG A 184 -16.47 -2.59 11.22
C ARG A 184 -17.56 -3.53 11.76
N GLY A 185 -18.80 -3.41 11.27
CA GLY A 185 -19.92 -4.20 11.76
C GLY A 185 -19.74 -5.67 11.40
N ARG A 186 -19.48 -5.94 10.13
CA ARG A 186 -19.21 -7.29 9.62
C ARG A 186 -18.00 -7.92 10.29
N TYR A 187 -16.93 -7.16 10.50
CA TYR A 187 -15.73 -7.69 11.13
C TYR A 187 -15.94 -8.00 12.62
N LEU A 188 -16.62 -7.14 13.38
CA LEU A 188 -16.83 -7.37 14.82
C LEU A 188 -17.76 -8.55 15.10
N ILE A 189 -18.78 -8.78 14.25
CA ILE A 189 -19.78 -9.84 14.44
C ILE A 189 -19.30 -11.16 13.80
N TYR A 190 -18.81 -11.11 12.55
CA TYR A 190 -18.55 -12.30 11.75
C TYR A 190 -17.07 -12.56 11.47
N ARG A 191 -16.17 -11.66 11.91
CA ARG A 191 -14.74 -11.67 11.55
C ARG A 191 -14.51 -11.67 10.03
N ASP A 192 -15.45 -11.05 9.33
CA ASP A 192 -15.40 -10.89 7.89
C ASP A 192 -14.48 -9.71 7.53
N ALA A 193 -13.34 -10.04 6.95
CA ALA A 193 -12.28 -9.11 6.55
C ALA A 193 -12.31 -8.80 5.05
N GLU A 194 -13.48 -8.88 4.40
CA GLU A 194 -13.60 -8.58 2.98
C GLU A 194 -13.29 -7.11 2.69
N MET A 195 -12.37 -6.88 1.75
CA MET A 195 -11.96 -5.58 1.24
C MET A 195 -11.64 -5.72 -0.25
N GLY A 196 -11.57 -4.60 -0.97
CA GLY A 196 -11.14 -4.59 -2.37
C GLY A 196 -12.26 -4.91 -3.37
N MET A 197 -13.51 -4.65 -2.97
CA MET A 197 -14.67 -4.83 -3.84
C MET A 197 -14.91 -3.62 -4.76
N VAL A 198 -14.35 -2.45 -4.41
CA VAL A 198 -14.38 -1.24 -5.21
C VAL A 198 -12.96 -1.01 -5.74
N PRO A 199 -12.74 -0.94 -7.07
CA PRO A 199 -11.42 -0.69 -7.63
C PRO A 199 -10.78 0.61 -7.12
N LEU A 200 -9.45 0.63 -7.06
CA LEU A 200 -8.70 1.84 -6.75
C LEU A 200 -8.83 2.82 -7.92
N GLY A 201 -9.38 4.00 -7.65
CA GLY A 201 -9.52 5.04 -8.66
C GLY A 201 -8.17 5.57 -9.16
N ALA A 202 -8.02 5.70 -10.48
CA ALA A 202 -6.80 6.16 -11.15
C ALA A 202 -6.27 7.50 -10.61
N VAL A 203 -7.16 8.47 -10.39
CA VAL A 203 -6.79 9.81 -9.87
C VAL A 203 -6.07 9.72 -8.53
N ARG A 204 -6.47 8.78 -7.67
CA ARG A 204 -5.84 8.57 -6.37
C ARG A 204 -4.42 8.05 -6.52
N LEU A 205 -4.21 7.04 -7.38
CA LEU A 205 -2.87 6.52 -7.65
C LEU A 205 -1.98 7.55 -8.36
N GLU A 206 -2.51 8.26 -9.36
CA GLU A 206 -1.78 9.28 -10.11
C GLU A 206 -1.22 10.37 -9.20
N ARG A 207 -1.99 10.82 -8.19
CA ARG A 207 -1.52 11.78 -7.19
C ARG A 207 -0.25 11.30 -6.47
N VAL A 208 -0.20 10.03 -6.11
CA VAL A 208 0.95 9.42 -5.42
C VAL A 208 2.13 9.26 -6.37
N LEU A 209 1.89 8.82 -7.61
CA LEU A 209 2.93 8.72 -8.65
C LEU A 209 3.58 10.10 -8.90
N ARG A 210 2.76 11.14 -9.08
CA ARG A 210 3.23 12.52 -9.25
C ARG A 210 4.02 13.01 -8.05
N ARG A 211 3.58 12.69 -6.84
CA ARG A 211 4.29 13.10 -5.61
C ARG A 211 5.66 12.44 -5.52
N LEU A 212 5.77 11.15 -5.82
CA LEU A 212 7.05 10.45 -5.85
C LEU A 212 7.99 11.01 -6.92
N THR A 213 7.48 11.38 -8.10
CA THR A 213 8.27 12.08 -9.11
C THR A 213 8.81 13.41 -8.59
N ALA A 214 7.96 14.23 -7.97
CA ALA A 214 8.37 15.52 -7.42
C ALA A 214 9.43 15.39 -6.31
N ILE A 215 9.28 14.39 -5.42
CA ILE A 215 10.27 14.10 -4.38
C ILE A 215 11.61 13.69 -5.02
N ALA A 216 11.58 12.84 -6.05
CA ALA A 216 12.79 12.43 -6.75
C ALA A 216 13.50 13.60 -7.44
N ASP A 217 12.74 14.50 -8.07
CA ASP A 217 13.27 15.71 -8.70
C ASP A 217 13.97 16.61 -7.66
N ASP A 218 13.34 16.83 -6.49
CA ASP A 218 13.91 17.62 -5.39
C ASP A 218 15.20 17.02 -4.83
N ILE A 219 15.30 15.69 -4.76
CA ILE A 219 16.52 14.98 -4.33
C ILE A 219 17.65 15.23 -5.33
N HIS A 220 17.40 15.07 -6.62
CA HIS A 220 18.40 15.32 -7.66
C HIS A 220 18.83 16.79 -7.72
N GLU A 221 17.92 17.73 -7.48
CA GLU A 221 18.24 19.15 -7.38
C GLU A 221 19.15 19.46 -6.19
N LEU A 222 18.88 18.85 -5.03
CA LEU A 222 19.68 19.01 -3.82
C LEU A 222 21.13 18.55 -4.05
N GLU A 223 21.33 17.35 -4.59
CA GLU A 223 22.67 16.83 -4.94
C GLU A 223 23.39 17.76 -5.93
N GLY A 224 22.69 18.22 -6.97
CA GLY A 224 23.26 19.15 -7.95
C GLY A 224 23.68 20.48 -7.31
N ALA A 225 22.93 20.97 -6.33
CA ALA A 225 23.28 22.18 -5.57
C ALA A 225 24.50 21.97 -4.66
N GLU A 226 24.63 20.81 -4.03
CA GLU A 226 25.78 20.45 -3.20
C GLU A 226 27.06 20.30 -4.03
N MET A 227 26.97 19.67 -5.21
CA MET A 227 28.08 19.55 -6.15
C MET A 227 28.59 20.92 -6.59
N ARG A 228 27.68 21.84 -6.98
CA ARG A 228 28.05 23.22 -7.34
C ARG A 228 28.71 23.99 -6.20
N ARG A 229 28.29 23.78 -4.95
CA ARG A 229 28.91 24.41 -3.77
C ARG A 229 30.32 23.87 -3.54
N ARG A 230 30.54 22.57 -3.74
CA ARG A 230 31.86 21.94 -3.60
C ARG A 230 32.85 22.42 -4.66
N ASP A 231 32.40 22.59 -5.90
CA ASP A 231 33.26 23.04 -7.00
C ASP A 231 33.63 24.54 -6.91
N ALA A 232 32.88 25.31 -6.12
CA ALA A 232 33.10 26.74 -5.90
C ALA A 232 33.97 27.06 -4.66
N ALA A 233 34.33 26.05 -3.87
CA ALA A 233 35.15 26.17 -2.64
C ALA A 233 36.59 25.71 -2.88
#